data_AF-A0A966QJH7-F1
#
_entry.id   AF-A0A966QJH7-F1
#
_cell.length_a   1.000
_cell.length_b   1.000
_cell.length_c   1.000
_cell.angle_alpha   90.00
_cell.angle_beta   90.00
_cell.angle_gamma   90.00
#
_symmetry.space_group_name_H-M   'P 1'
#
loop_
_entity.id
_entity.type
_entity.pdbx_description
1 polymer ?
#
loop_
_entity_poly.entity_id
_entity_poly.type
_entity_poly.pdbx_seq_one_letter_code
_entity_poly.pdbx_strand_id
1 'polypeptide(L)'
;MGNDSKARALTEETTMRPTALIELMNTAMDGVTVAFDGLTEAQWSTATDCPGWDVKDNLSHLIGTELFLMGKPSTTHRAPKFDYVKNPIGEANEHEIDARRSLTGAQVYAEWLQIVRDRRERSCESTLRHHDRLDDVPRPRHRSRKSRRPSRRRQHERRHRTRDSCRHADEHDDLAPTGHSLG
;
A
#
# COMPACT_ATOMS: atom_id res chain seq x y z
N MET A 1 -42.49 -27.00 -12.45
CA MET A 1 -41.66 -26.59 -11.31
C MET A 1 -40.23 -27.04 -11.56
N GLY A 2 -39.25 -26.16 -11.34
CA GLY A 2 -37.84 -26.57 -11.19
C GLY A 2 -36.94 -26.30 -12.39
N ASN A 3 -36.49 -25.04 -12.54
CA ASN A 3 -35.10 -24.76 -12.96
C ASN A 3 -34.72 -23.28 -12.84
N ASP A 4 -35.68 -22.37 -12.75
CA ASP A 4 -35.40 -20.91 -12.72
C ASP A 4 -34.77 -20.42 -11.40
N SER A 5 -34.83 -21.21 -10.33
CA SER A 5 -34.25 -20.83 -9.03
C SER A 5 -32.75 -21.12 -8.91
N LYS A 6 -32.19 -22.02 -9.73
CA LYS A 6 -30.74 -22.34 -9.69
C LYS A 6 -29.89 -21.40 -10.54
N ALA A 7 -30.44 -20.82 -11.61
CA ALA A 7 -29.73 -19.87 -12.47
C ALA A 7 -29.51 -18.49 -11.82
N ARG A 8 -30.28 -18.16 -10.79
CA ARG A 8 -30.20 -16.87 -10.07
C ARG A 8 -29.10 -16.84 -8.99
N ALA A 9 -28.41 -17.95 -8.74
CA ALA A 9 -27.41 -18.08 -7.69
C ALA A 9 -25.95 -18.01 -8.17
N LEU A 10 -25.70 -17.77 -9.47
CA LEU A 10 -24.35 -17.83 -10.05
C LEU A 10 -23.87 -16.52 -10.71
N THR A 11 -24.51 -15.38 -10.43
CA THR A 11 -24.09 -14.08 -11.01
C THR A 11 -23.86 -12.98 -9.96
N GLU A 12 -23.47 -13.36 -8.75
CA GLU A 12 -22.73 -12.46 -7.86
C GLU A 12 -21.29 -12.96 -7.82
N GLU A 13 -20.60 -12.85 -8.95
CA GLU A 13 -19.15 -12.76 -8.92
C GLU A 13 -18.83 -11.55 -8.05
N THR A 14 -18.41 -11.79 -6.80
CA THR A 14 -17.97 -10.79 -5.85
C THR A 14 -16.75 -10.09 -6.45
N THR A 15 -16.97 -9.20 -7.40
CA THR A 15 -15.97 -8.24 -7.83
C THR A 15 -15.72 -7.38 -6.61
N MET A 16 -14.65 -7.68 -5.89
CA MET A 16 -14.22 -6.89 -4.74
C MET A 16 -14.24 -5.43 -5.17
N ARG A 17 -15.06 -4.60 -4.51
CA ARG A 17 -15.12 -3.18 -4.87
C ARG A 17 -13.69 -2.64 -4.73
N PRO A 18 -13.18 -1.82 -5.66
CA PRO A 18 -11.81 -1.31 -5.63
C PRO A 18 -11.38 -0.77 -4.26
N THR A 19 -12.30 -0.20 -3.49
CA THR A 19 -12.07 0.27 -2.13
C THR A 19 -11.68 -0.83 -1.13
N ALA A 20 -12.30 -2.01 -1.17
CA ALA A 20 -11.99 -3.10 -0.23
C ALA A 20 -10.59 -3.70 -0.47
N LEU A 21 -10.15 -3.73 -1.73
CA LEU A 21 -8.78 -4.14 -2.07
C LEU A 21 -7.75 -3.14 -1.54
N ILE A 22 -8.06 -1.85 -1.65
CA ILE A 22 -7.21 -0.76 -1.14
C ILE A 22 -7.13 -0.79 0.39
N GLU A 23 -8.26 -1.02 1.07
CA GLU A 23 -8.30 -1.21 2.52
C GLU A 23 -7.42 -2.40 2.95
N LEU A 24 -7.55 -3.55 2.28
CA LEU A 24 -6.74 -4.73 2.58
C LEU A 24 -5.24 -4.48 2.35
N MET A 25 -4.89 -3.77 1.27
CA MET A 25 -3.50 -3.38 1.02
C MET A 25 -2.97 -2.47 2.13
N ASN A 26 -3.74 -1.46 2.55
CA ASN A 26 -3.34 -0.58 3.65
C ASN A 26 -3.16 -1.36 4.96
N THR A 27 -4.03 -2.31 5.27
CA THR A 27 -3.87 -3.20 6.44
C THR A 27 -2.61 -4.05 6.35
N ALA A 28 -2.26 -4.57 5.18
CA ALA A 28 -1.02 -5.32 4.99
C ALA A 28 0.22 -4.45 5.25
N MET A 29 0.21 -3.20 4.74
CA MET A 29 1.28 -2.23 4.98
C MET A 29 1.40 -1.86 6.47
N ASP A 30 0.28 -1.71 7.18
CA ASP A 30 0.28 -1.49 8.64
C ASP A 30 0.89 -2.66 9.40
N GLY A 31 0.58 -3.89 8.97
CA GLY A 31 1.20 -5.09 9.54
C GLY A 31 2.72 -5.09 9.41
N VAL A 32 3.24 -4.63 8.27
CA VAL A 32 4.69 -4.44 8.09
C VAL A 32 5.21 -3.35 9.00
N THR A 33 4.57 -2.17 9.04
CA THR A 33 4.98 -1.06 9.92
C THR A 33 5.11 -1.50 11.38
N VAL A 34 4.08 -2.18 11.91
CA VAL A 34 4.08 -2.69 13.29
C VAL A 34 5.18 -3.73 13.52
N ALA A 35 5.52 -4.55 12.54
CA ALA A 35 6.55 -5.59 12.69
C ALA A 35 7.96 -5.02 12.88
N PHE A 36 8.21 -3.80 12.41
CA PHE A 36 9.52 -3.13 12.47
C PHE A 36 9.58 -2.01 13.52
N ASP A 37 8.46 -1.68 14.17
CA ASP A 37 8.38 -0.61 15.15
C ASP A 37 9.18 -0.95 16.42
N GLY A 38 9.91 0.04 16.93
CA GLY A 38 10.66 -0.07 18.19
C GLY A 38 11.85 -1.04 18.19
N LEU A 39 12.27 -1.57 17.04
CA LEU A 39 13.46 -2.43 16.95
C LEU A 39 14.74 -1.65 17.32
N THR A 40 15.57 -2.28 18.16
CA THR A 40 16.92 -1.78 18.48
C THR A 40 17.90 -2.02 17.32
N GLU A 41 18.97 -1.25 17.23
CA GLU A 41 20.00 -1.43 16.18
C GLU A 41 20.64 -2.83 16.17
N ALA A 42 20.72 -3.48 17.34
CA ALA A 42 21.15 -4.88 17.43
C ALA A 42 20.15 -5.84 16.78
N GLN A 43 18.83 -5.61 16.97
CA GLN A 43 17.79 -6.42 16.32
C GLN A 43 17.75 -6.17 14.80
N TRP A 44 17.94 -4.92 14.37
CA TRP A 44 18.08 -4.58 12.95
C TRP A 44 19.22 -5.34 12.26
N SER A 45 20.33 -5.54 12.96
CA SER A 45 21.52 -6.25 12.47
C SER A 45 21.41 -7.79 12.57
N THR A 46 20.24 -8.32 12.95
CA THR A 46 20.04 -9.77 13.07
C THR A 46 19.94 -10.41 11.69
N ALA A 47 20.74 -11.46 11.46
CA ALA A 47 20.70 -12.20 10.19
C ALA A 47 19.35 -12.89 9.96
N THR A 48 18.98 -13.04 8.69
CA THR A 48 17.71 -13.64 8.27
C THR A 48 17.96 -14.91 7.47
N ASP A 49 16.88 -15.62 7.09
CA ASP A 49 16.97 -16.78 6.20
C ASP A 49 17.35 -16.39 4.75
N CYS A 50 17.25 -15.10 4.41
CA CYS A 50 17.74 -14.57 3.14
C CYS A 50 19.28 -14.44 3.21
N PRO A 51 20.04 -15.15 2.35
CA PRO A 51 21.50 -15.15 2.43
C PRO A 51 22.10 -13.75 2.34
N GLY A 52 22.88 -13.38 3.35
CA GLY A 52 23.55 -12.07 3.41
C GLY A 52 22.68 -10.90 3.84
N TRP A 53 21.41 -11.13 4.17
CA TRP A 53 20.47 -10.09 4.58
C TRP A 53 20.28 -10.08 6.09
N ASP A 54 20.34 -8.90 6.69
CA ASP A 54 19.82 -8.64 8.03
C ASP A 54 18.35 -8.18 8.00
N VAL A 55 17.77 -7.94 9.18
CA VAL A 55 16.38 -7.45 9.30
C VAL A 55 16.19 -6.10 8.59
N LYS A 56 17.21 -5.24 8.56
CA LYS A 56 17.18 -3.95 7.87
C LYS A 56 17.16 -4.11 6.35
N ASP A 57 17.87 -5.10 5.82
CA ASP A 57 17.91 -5.42 4.39
C ASP A 57 16.52 -5.87 3.90
N ASN A 58 15.75 -6.61 4.71
CA ASN A 58 14.36 -6.95 4.39
C ASN A 58 13.48 -5.70 4.21
N LEU A 59 13.55 -4.73 5.12
CA LEU A 59 12.76 -3.50 4.99
C LEU A 59 13.25 -2.65 3.81
N SER A 60 14.56 -2.59 3.59
CA SER A 60 15.17 -1.90 2.45
C SER A 60 14.68 -2.48 1.11
N HIS A 61 14.54 -3.81 1.03
CA HIS A 61 13.95 -4.49 -0.13
C HIS A 61 12.49 -4.08 -0.38
N LEU A 62 11.67 -4.01 0.68
CA LEU A 62 10.27 -3.57 0.58
C LEU A 62 10.17 -2.12 0.12
N ILE A 63 11.01 -1.23 0.65
CA ILE A 63 11.10 0.16 0.20
C ILE A 63 11.43 0.23 -1.29
N GLY A 64 12.46 -0.49 -1.76
CA GLY A 64 12.82 -0.54 -3.17
C GLY A 64 11.67 -1.02 -4.07
N THR A 65 10.94 -2.05 -3.61
CA THR A 65 9.76 -2.59 -4.31
C THR A 65 8.64 -1.55 -4.40
N GLU A 66 8.34 -0.86 -3.29
CA GLU A 66 7.29 0.15 -3.25
C GLU A 66 7.62 1.37 -4.11
N LEU A 67 8.88 1.82 -4.12
CA LEU A 67 9.36 2.87 -5.02
C LEU A 67 9.15 2.49 -6.49
N PHE A 68 9.51 1.26 -6.86
CA PHE A 68 9.30 0.72 -8.21
C PHE A 68 7.80 0.69 -8.58
N LEU A 69 6.94 0.20 -7.68
CA LEU A 69 5.49 0.14 -7.91
C LEU A 69 4.84 1.52 -7.99
N MET A 70 5.40 2.52 -7.31
CA MET A 70 5.01 3.93 -7.45
C MET A 70 5.56 4.57 -8.74
N GLY A 71 6.39 3.87 -9.52
CA GLY A 71 7.02 4.38 -10.72
C GLY A 71 8.11 5.41 -10.45
N LYS A 72 8.69 5.42 -9.24
CA LYS A 72 9.87 6.23 -8.94
C LYS A 72 11.10 5.60 -9.62
N PRO A 73 12.09 6.41 -10.04
CA PRO A 73 13.31 5.88 -10.65
C PRO A 73 14.06 4.99 -9.66
N SER A 74 14.61 3.87 -10.14
CA SER A 74 15.49 3.01 -9.36
C SER A 74 16.78 3.73 -8.99
N THR A 75 17.44 3.24 -7.93
CA THR A 75 18.73 3.76 -7.50
C THR A 75 19.79 3.68 -8.60
N THR A 76 20.67 4.67 -8.63
CA THR A 76 21.89 4.67 -9.46
C THR A 76 23.01 3.87 -8.81
N HIS A 77 22.86 3.48 -7.54
CA HIS A 77 23.81 2.65 -6.81
C HIS A 77 23.95 1.27 -7.44
N ARG A 78 25.14 0.69 -7.38
CA ARG A 78 25.43 -0.65 -7.91
C ARG A 78 26.16 -1.45 -6.85
N ALA A 79 25.41 -2.37 -6.25
CA ALA A 79 25.91 -3.30 -5.26
C ALA A 79 27.02 -4.20 -5.83
N PRO A 80 27.91 -4.72 -4.97
CA PRO A 80 28.83 -5.79 -5.33
C PRO A 80 28.10 -7.02 -5.86
N LYS A 81 28.82 -7.88 -6.57
CA LYS A 81 28.30 -9.20 -6.93
C LYS A 81 28.38 -10.13 -5.73
N PHE A 82 27.29 -10.82 -5.43
CA PHE A 82 27.23 -11.81 -4.38
C PHE A 82 26.94 -13.20 -4.97
N ASP A 83 27.61 -14.22 -4.44
CA ASP A 83 27.47 -15.60 -4.94
C ASP A 83 26.05 -16.13 -4.81
N TYR A 84 25.25 -15.63 -3.87
CA TYR A 84 23.85 -16.03 -3.68
C TYR A 84 22.88 -15.37 -4.68
N VAL A 85 23.32 -14.35 -5.44
CA VAL A 85 22.49 -13.69 -6.45
C VAL A 85 22.58 -14.47 -7.77
N LYS A 86 21.43 -15.00 -8.22
CA LYS A 86 21.37 -15.91 -9.39
C LYS A 86 20.60 -15.37 -10.58
N ASN A 87 20.00 -14.19 -10.48
CA ASN A 87 19.18 -13.63 -11.55
C ASN A 87 19.18 -12.09 -11.52
N PRO A 88 18.76 -11.44 -12.62
CA PRO A 88 18.74 -9.97 -12.71
C PRO A 88 17.80 -9.27 -11.73
N ILE A 89 16.73 -9.94 -11.27
CA ILE A 89 15.83 -9.38 -10.26
C ILE A 89 16.54 -9.31 -8.90
N GLY A 90 17.28 -10.35 -8.54
CA GLY A 90 18.13 -10.37 -7.35
C GLY A 90 19.22 -9.32 -7.39
N GLU A 91 19.84 -9.10 -8.56
CA GLU A 91 20.82 -8.02 -8.74
C GLU A 91 20.18 -6.63 -8.53
N ALA A 92 19.00 -6.39 -9.10
CA ALA A 92 18.26 -5.14 -8.89
C ALA A 92 17.86 -4.94 -7.42
N ASN A 93 17.44 -6.01 -6.72
CA ASN A 93 17.14 -5.96 -5.30
C ASN A 93 18.38 -5.56 -4.48
N GLU A 94 19.54 -6.19 -4.74
CA GLU A 94 20.78 -5.84 -4.05
C GLU A 94 21.18 -4.38 -4.29
N HIS A 95 20.96 -3.82 -5.47
CA HIS A 95 21.23 -2.40 -5.71
C HIS A 95 20.42 -1.49 -4.79
N GLU A 96 19.12 -1.76 -4.63
CA GLU A 96 18.24 -1.00 -3.74
C GLU A 96 18.56 -1.20 -2.25
N ILE A 97 18.94 -2.42 -1.86
CA ILE A 97 19.29 -2.78 -0.48
C ILE A 97 20.63 -2.16 -0.10
N ASP A 98 21.67 -2.37 -0.91
CA ASP A 98 23.02 -1.90 -0.62
C ASP A 98 23.10 -0.37 -0.56
N ALA A 99 22.24 0.33 -1.31
CA ALA A 99 22.10 1.79 -1.22
C ALA A 99 21.68 2.29 0.18
N ARG A 100 21.09 1.43 1.02
CA ARG A 100 20.60 1.74 2.37
C ARG A 100 21.45 1.12 3.48
N ARG A 101 22.43 0.27 3.16
CA ARG A 101 23.23 -0.44 4.18
C ARG A 101 24.03 0.49 5.09
N SER A 102 24.42 1.67 4.60
CA SER A 102 25.10 2.70 5.40
C SER A 102 24.19 3.43 6.40
N LEU A 103 22.86 3.26 6.29
CA LEU A 103 21.89 3.89 7.18
C LEU A 103 21.67 3.04 8.45
N THR A 104 21.24 3.69 9.53
CA THR A 104 20.76 2.99 10.73
C THR A 104 19.39 2.35 10.47
N GLY A 105 19.00 1.37 11.29
CA GLY A 105 17.68 0.77 11.20
C GLY A 105 16.57 1.80 11.36
N ALA A 106 16.73 2.73 12.32
CA ALA A 106 15.79 3.84 12.51
C ALA A 106 15.64 4.76 11.28
N GLN A 107 16.72 5.01 10.54
CA GLN A 107 16.66 5.82 9.30
C GLN A 107 15.90 5.10 8.18
N VAL A 108 16.15 3.79 8.01
CA VAL A 108 15.42 2.98 7.02
C VAL A 108 13.94 2.88 7.39
N TYR A 109 13.62 2.71 8.68
CA TYR A 109 12.24 2.71 9.15
C TYR A 109 11.54 4.06 8.94
N ALA A 110 12.23 5.17 9.17
CA ALA A 110 11.69 6.50 8.87
C ALA A 110 11.38 6.68 7.37
N GLU A 111 12.23 6.15 6.48
CA GLU A 111 11.96 6.11 5.04
C GLU A 111 10.72 5.26 4.73
N TRP A 112 10.58 4.07 5.32
CA TRP A 112 9.40 3.23 5.19
C TRP A 112 8.10 3.96 5.56
N LEU A 113 8.09 4.70 6.67
CA LEU A 113 6.92 5.48 7.08
C LEU A 113 6.53 6.53 6.03
N GLN A 114 7.50 7.18 5.38
CA GLN A 114 7.22 8.09 4.27
C GLN A 114 6.60 7.35 3.07
N ILE A 115 7.12 6.18 2.73
CA ILE A 115 6.59 5.35 1.64
C ILE A 115 5.15 4.92 1.91
N VAL A 116 4.83 4.51 3.14
CA VAL A 116 3.46 4.14 3.54
C VAL A 116 2.51 5.33 3.36
N ARG A 117 2.91 6.54 3.77
CA ARG A 117 2.14 7.76 3.56
C ARG A 117 1.92 8.06 2.08
N ASP A 118 2.98 8.12 1.29
CA ASP A 118 2.91 8.34 -0.17
C ASP A 118 1.96 7.33 -0.86
N ARG A 119 2.04 6.06 -0.45
CA ARG A 119 1.23 4.96 -0.99
C ARG A 119 -0.25 5.14 -0.64
N ARG A 120 -0.57 5.58 0.58
CA ARG A 120 -1.94 5.87 1.05
C ARG A 120 -2.55 7.03 0.29
N GLU A 121 -1.82 8.13 0.14
CA GLU A 121 -2.26 9.30 -0.62
C GLU A 121 -2.60 8.92 -2.07
N ARG A 122 -1.69 8.19 -2.74
CA ARG A 122 -1.88 7.74 -4.12
C ARG A 122 -3.09 6.82 -4.27
N SER A 123 -3.31 5.93 -3.32
CA SER A 123 -4.45 5.01 -3.32
C SER A 123 -5.78 5.74 -3.07
N CYS A 124 -5.77 6.74 -2.18
CA CYS A 124 -6.90 7.62 -1.96
C CYS A 124 -7.28 8.37 -3.25
N GLU A 125 -6.31 8.99 -3.91
CA GLU A 125 -6.52 9.74 -5.15
C GLU A 125 -7.05 8.85 -6.27
N SER A 126 -6.51 7.64 -6.41
CA SER A 126 -7.01 6.62 -7.34
C SER A 126 -8.48 6.26 -7.08
N THR A 127 -8.85 6.08 -5.81
CA THR A 127 -10.23 5.79 -5.39
C THR A 127 -11.17 6.93 -5.75
N LEU A 128 -10.78 8.18 -5.47
CA LEU A 128 -11.57 9.36 -5.82
C LEU A 128 -11.79 9.48 -7.34
N ARG A 129 -10.73 9.32 -8.15
CA ARG A 129 -10.82 9.32 -9.62
C ARG A 129 -11.73 8.22 -10.16
N HIS A 130 -11.72 7.03 -9.55
CA HIS A 130 -12.61 5.94 -9.94
C HIS A 130 -14.08 6.30 -9.67
N HIS A 131 -14.36 6.93 -8.52
CA HIS A 131 -15.70 7.46 -8.24
C HIS A 131 -16.13 8.54 -9.26
N ASP A 132 -15.22 9.42 -9.68
CA ASP A 132 -15.44 10.42 -10.75
C ASP A 132 -15.83 9.81 -12.09
N ARG A 133 -15.08 8.83 -12.58
CA ARG A 133 -15.39 8.19 -13.87
C ARG A 133 -16.75 7.50 -13.89
N LEU A 134 -17.19 6.90 -12.78
CA LEU A 134 -18.50 6.25 -12.70
C LEU A 134 -19.67 7.25 -12.77
N ASP A 135 -19.43 8.50 -12.39
CA ASP A 135 -20.42 9.57 -12.45
C ASP A 135 -20.55 10.19 -13.85
N ASP A 136 -19.49 10.15 -14.67
CA ASP A 136 -19.39 10.84 -15.96
C ASP A 136 -19.81 10.02 -17.20
N VAL A 137 -20.16 8.73 -17.03
CA VAL A 137 -20.61 7.87 -18.14
C VAL A 137 -21.94 8.38 -18.72
N PRO A 138 -22.02 8.77 -20.02
CA PRO A 138 -23.26 9.25 -20.63
C PRO A 138 -24.36 8.18 -20.63
N ARG A 139 -25.59 8.57 -20.31
CA ARG A 139 -26.74 7.65 -20.26
C ARG A 139 -27.03 7.09 -21.66
N PRO A 140 -27.27 5.77 -21.79
CA PRO A 140 -27.98 5.25 -22.95
C PRO A 140 -29.35 5.92 -23.04
N ARG A 141 -29.70 6.47 -24.19
CA ARG A 141 -31.06 6.94 -24.48
C ARG A 141 -31.92 5.67 -24.62
N HIS A 142 -33.01 5.57 -23.85
CA HIS A 142 -33.92 4.41 -23.72
C HIS A 142 -33.45 3.32 -22.71
N ARG A 143 -34.25 2.73 -21.81
CA ARG A 143 -35.71 2.57 -21.67
C ARG A 143 -36.09 2.59 -20.16
N SER A 144 -37.34 2.97 -19.88
CA SER A 144 -37.95 2.99 -18.54
C SER A 144 -37.85 1.65 -17.79
N ARG A 145 -37.13 1.62 -16.66
CA ARG A 145 -37.35 0.72 -15.52
C ARG A 145 -36.69 1.32 -14.28
N LYS A 146 -37.44 1.35 -13.17
CA LYS A 146 -37.07 1.94 -11.87
C LYS A 146 -35.87 1.21 -11.23
N SER A 147 -34.65 1.35 -11.76
CA SER A 147 -33.45 1.15 -10.92
C SER A 147 -33.20 2.48 -10.20
N ARG A 148 -33.56 2.54 -8.91
CA ARG A 148 -33.30 3.72 -8.10
C ARG A 148 -31.78 3.85 -7.89
N ARG A 149 -31.13 4.69 -8.70
CA ARG A 149 -29.77 5.15 -8.39
C ARG A 149 -29.78 5.89 -7.03
N PRO A 150 -28.69 5.80 -6.25
CA PRO A 150 -28.49 6.71 -5.13
C PRO A 150 -28.59 8.16 -5.62
N SER A 151 -29.25 9.04 -4.86
CA SER A 151 -29.37 10.44 -5.22
C SER A 151 -27.98 11.11 -5.36
N ARG A 152 -27.87 12.20 -6.13
CA ARG A 152 -26.63 13.02 -6.21
C ARG A 152 -26.06 13.35 -4.81
N ARG A 153 -26.95 13.53 -3.83
CA ARG A 153 -26.61 13.70 -2.41
C ARG A 153 -25.86 12.49 -1.83
N ARG A 154 -26.32 11.27 -2.07
CA ARG A 154 -25.65 10.03 -1.61
C ARG A 154 -24.30 9.79 -2.29
N GLN A 155 -24.11 10.28 -3.51
CA GLN A 155 -22.82 10.23 -4.22
C GLN A 155 -21.84 11.25 -3.63
N HIS A 156 -22.29 12.48 -3.38
CA HIS A 156 -21.52 13.52 -2.71
C HIS A 156 -21.10 13.11 -1.30
N GLU A 157 -22.00 12.48 -0.53
CA GLU A 157 -21.72 11.93 0.80
C GLU A 157 -20.70 10.77 0.79
N ARG A 158 -20.61 10.00 -0.31
CA ARG A 158 -19.59 8.95 -0.45
C ARG A 158 -18.21 9.56 -0.71
N ARG A 159 -18.14 10.58 -1.58
CA ARG A 159 -16.91 11.33 -1.86
C ARG A 159 -16.39 12.05 -0.63
N HIS A 160 -17.27 12.69 0.12
CA HIS A 160 -16.90 13.30 1.39
C HIS A 160 -16.35 12.27 2.37
N ARG A 161 -17.04 11.14 2.56
CA ARG A 161 -16.53 10.07 3.43
C ARG A 161 -15.18 9.50 2.99
N THR A 162 -14.95 9.33 1.69
CA THR A 162 -13.63 8.89 1.20
C THR A 162 -12.57 9.95 1.49
N ARG A 163 -12.84 11.23 1.24
CA ARG A 163 -11.90 12.33 1.54
C ARG A 163 -11.61 12.45 3.04
N ASP A 164 -12.63 12.33 3.88
CA ASP A 164 -12.47 12.39 5.34
C ASP A 164 -11.70 11.17 5.86
N SER A 165 -11.96 9.97 5.31
CA SER A 165 -11.20 8.76 5.64
C SER A 165 -9.74 8.83 5.22
N CYS A 166 -9.41 9.57 4.14
CA CYS A 166 -8.02 9.79 3.76
C CYS A 166 -7.34 10.79 4.70
N ARG A 167 -8.03 11.85 5.13
CA ARG A 167 -7.48 12.86 6.06
C ARG A 167 -7.24 12.31 7.46
N HIS A 168 -8.12 11.45 7.98
CA HIS A 168 -7.93 10.84 9.30
C HIS A 168 -6.78 9.82 9.34
N ALA A 169 -6.37 9.27 8.19
CA ALA A 169 -5.18 8.42 8.13
C ALA A 169 -3.89 9.24 8.38
N ASP A 170 -3.89 10.52 8.01
CA ASP A 170 -2.74 11.42 8.24
C ASP A 170 -2.61 11.82 9.72
N GLU A 171 -3.73 12.00 10.44
CA GLU A 171 -3.74 12.42 11.85
C GLU A 171 -3.31 11.31 12.84
N HIS A 172 -3.45 10.04 12.47
CA HIS A 172 -3.02 8.91 13.31
C HIS A 172 -1.50 8.65 13.26
N ASP A 173 -0.81 9.14 12.22
CA ASP A 173 0.64 9.00 12.03
C ASP A 173 1.46 10.09 12.75
N ASP A 174 0.83 11.18 13.21
CA ASP A 174 1.48 12.29 13.94
C ASP A 174 1.71 12.00 15.44
N LEU A 175 1.28 10.84 15.93
CA LEU A 175 1.56 10.38 17.30
C LEU A 175 2.92 9.66 17.36
N ALA A 176 4.01 10.41 17.18
CA ALA A 176 5.31 9.96 17.63
C ALA A 176 5.29 9.74 19.16
N PRO A 177 5.89 8.67 19.70
CA PRO A 177 5.99 8.50 21.14
C PRO A 177 6.89 9.61 21.68
N THR A 178 6.32 10.48 22.52
CA THR A 178 7.08 11.43 23.31
C THR A 178 8.05 10.65 24.18
N GLY A 179 9.33 10.72 23.82
CA GLY A 179 10.41 10.11 24.60
C GLY A 179 10.32 10.56 26.04
N HIS A 180 10.16 9.61 26.95
CA HIS A 180 10.46 9.81 28.36
C HIS A 180 11.97 10.08 28.48
N SER A 181 12.34 11.33 28.75
CA SER A 181 13.62 11.64 29.36
C SER A 181 13.60 11.12 30.79
N LEU A 182 14.39 10.08 31.05
CA LEU A 182 14.96 9.81 32.36
C LEU A 182 16.48 9.85 32.21
N GLY A 183 17.08 10.82 32.91
CA GLY A 183 18.51 11.12 32.91
C GLY A 183 18.74 12.56 33.31
#